data_AF-Q9KC42-F1
#
_entry.id   AF-Q9KC42-F1
#
_cell.length_a   1.000
_cell.length_b   1.000
_cell.length_c   1.000
_cell.angle_alpha   90.00
_cell.angle_beta   90.00
_cell.angle_gamma   90.00
#
_symmetry.space_group_name_H-M   'P 1'
#
loop_
_entity.id
_entity.type
_entity.pdbx_description
1 polymer ?
#
loop_
_entity_poly.entity_id
_entity_poly.type
_entity_poly.pdbx_seq_one_letter_code
_entity_poly.pdbx_strand_id
1 'polypeptide(L)'
;MEMKQWLRTKSPLLKWVLRLLFAYVCVIVATLALAIISIFITFTFVIIDTISDSTHLGDFAEAYFVPVSEYLWDMFLWLVPGL
;
A
#
# COMPACT_ATOMS: atom_id res chain seq x y z
N MET A 1 28.28 10.46 36.77
CA MET A 1 27.04 11.15 36.35
C MET A 1 27.10 11.64 34.89
N GLU A 2 28.07 11.21 34.07
CA GLU A 2 28.24 11.71 32.70
C GLU A 2 27.53 10.88 31.63
N MET A 3 27.21 9.61 31.92
CA MET A 3 26.56 8.70 30.96
C MET A 3 25.09 9.05 30.67
N LYS A 4 24.43 9.83 31.54
CA LYS A 4 23.04 10.28 31.35
C LYS A 4 22.89 11.48 30.41
N GLN A 5 23.95 12.27 30.18
CA GLN A 5 23.87 13.46 29.33
C GLN A 5 23.95 13.12 27.83
N TRP A 6 24.69 12.08 27.44
CA TRP A 6 24.83 11.69 26.02
C TRP A 6 23.53 11.14 25.39
N LEU A 7 22.66 10.52 26.20
CA LEU A 7 21.34 10.06 25.79
C LEU A 7 20.36 11.23 25.51
N ARG A 8 20.57 12.38 26.16
CA ARG A 8 19.67 13.54 26.03
C ARG A 8 19.89 14.28 24.70
N THR A 9 21.12 14.30 24.20
CA THR A 9 21.49 14.97 22.94
C THR A 9 21.25 14.11 21.69
N LYS A 10 21.19 12.77 21.83
CA LYS A 10 20.82 11.84 20.73
C LYS A 10 19.31 11.59 20.58
N SER A 11 18.50 12.01 21.55
CA SER A 11 17.04 11.87 21.54
C SER A 11 16.32 12.51 20.33
N PRO A 12 16.70 13.70 19.80
CA PRO A 12 16.00 14.28 18.66
C PRO A 12 16.22 13.51 17.35
N LEU A 13 17.44 13.01 17.10
CA LEU A 13 17.76 12.21 15.91
C LEU A 13 17.03 10.85 15.95
N LEU A 14 17.03 10.19 17.11
CA LEU A 14 16.37 8.89 17.27
C LEU A 14 14.85 9.00 17.06
N LYS A 15 14.22 10.05 17.61
CA LYS A 15 12.80 10.33 17.39
C LYS A 15 12.48 10.61 15.91
N TRP A 16 13.37 11.32 15.22
CA TRP A 16 13.23 11.60 13.79
C TRP A 16 13.34 10.34 12.94
N VAL A 17 14.36 9.51 13.18
CA VAL A 17 14.54 8.23 12.48
C VAL A 17 13.34 7.31 12.71
N LEU A 18 12.84 7.22 13.95
CA LEU A 18 11.66 6.41 14.27
C LEU A 18 10.40 6.93 13.56
N ARG A 19 10.20 8.26 13.49
CA ARG A 19 9.09 8.86 12.74
C ARG A 19 9.18 8.57 11.25
N LEU A 20 10.39 8.61 10.68
CA LEU A 20 10.63 8.32 9.27
C LEU A 20 10.36 6.85 8.94
N LEU A 21 10.79 5.94 9.81
CA LEU A 21 10.45 4.52 9.74
C LEU A 21 8.94 4.29 9.81
N PHE A 22 8.24 4.96 10.73
CA PHE A 22 6.79 4.80 10.86
C PHE A 22 6.05 5.35 9.62
N ALA A 23 6.49 6.49 9.09
CA ALA A 23 5.94 7.06 7.86
C ALA A 23 6.13 6.10 6.67
N TYR A 24 7.30 5.48 6.57
CA TYR A 24 7.59 4.47 5.55
C TYR A 24 6.66 3.26 5.66
N VAL A 25 6.49 2.71 6.86
CA VAL A 25 5.55 1.61 7.11
C VAL A 25 4.12 2.01 6.76
N CYS A 26 3.69 3.23 7.09
CA CYS A 26 2.38 3.73 6.70
C CYS A 26 2.18 3.77 5.18
N VAL A 27 3.20 4.17 4.41
CA VAL A 27 3.14 4.17 2.93
C VAL A 27 3.00 2.74 2.39
N ILE A 28 3.75 1.78 2.96
CA ILE A 28 3.64 0.36 2.59
C ILE A 28 2.23 -0.16 2.86
N VAL A 29 1.70 0.08 4.08
CA VAL A 29 0.37 -0.37 4.47
C VAL A 29 -0.71 0.28 3.60
N ALA A 30 -0.59 1.57 3.29
CA ALA A 30 -1.54 2.27 2.42
C ALA A 30 -1.53 1.69 1.00
N THR A 31 -0.34 1.43 0.43
CA THR A 31 -0.20 0.84 -0.91
C THR A 31 -0.83 -0.54 -0.96
N LEU A 32 -0.57 -1.39 0.05
CA LEU A 32 -1.17 -2.72 0.15
C LEU A 32 -2.69 -2.66 0.31
N ALA A 33 -3.19 -1.73 1.14
CA ALA A 33 -4.63 -1.55 1.32
C ALA A 33 -5.31 -1.14 0.01
N LEU A 34 -4.72 -0.22 -0.76
CA LEU A 34 -5.24 0.17 -2.07
C LEU A 34 -5.24 -1.00 -3.06
N ALA A 35 -4.21 -1.84 -3.06
CA ALA A 35 -4.14 -3.01 -3.93
C ALA A 35 -5.29 -3.98 -3.63
N ILE A 36 -5.50 -4.29 -2.34
CA ILE A 36 -6.60 -5.16 -1.88
C ILE A 36 -7.96 -4.57 -2.28
N ILE A 37 -8.16 -3.26 -2.09
CA ILE A 37 -9.39 -2.58 -2.47
C ILE A 37 -9.63 -2.66 -3.98
N SER A 38 -8.59 -2.44 -4.80
CA SER A 38 -8.70 -2.55 -6.26
C SER A 38 -9.15 -3.94 -6.70
N ILE A 39 -8.53 -4.98 -6.13
CA ILE A 39 -8.88 -6.38 -6.39
C ILE A 39 -10.31 -6.66 -5.93
N PHE A 40 -10.72 -6.20 -4.75
CA PHE A 40 -12.06 -6.40 -4.22
C PHE A 40 -13.14 -5.76 -5.10
N ILE A 41 -12.90 -4.54 -5.59
CA ILE A 41 -13.81 -3.85 -6.52
C ILE A 41 -13.90 -4.61 -7.84
N THR A 42 -12.76 -5.04 -8.39
CA THR A 42 -12.70 -5.86 -9.61
C THR A 42 -13.57 -7.11 -9.46
N PHE A 43 -13.41 -7.86 -8.37
CA PHE A 43 -14.23 -9.04 -8.07
C PHE A 43 -15.71 -8.70 -7.94
N THR A 44 -16.03 -7.59 -7.26
CA THR A 44 -17.42 -7.14 -7.09
C THR A 44 -18.06 -6.84 -8.45
N PHE A 45 -17.36 -6.16 -9.35
CA PHE A 45 -17.85 -5.87 -10.69
C PHE A 45 -18.04 -7.13 -11.53
N VAL A 46 -17.12 -8.08 -11.47
CA VAL A 46 -17.28 -9.38 -12.14
C VAL A 46 -18.51 -10.13 -11.64
N ILE A 47 -18.75 -10.14 -10.32
CA ILE A 47 -19.94 -10.79 -9.74
C ILE A 47 -21.22 -10.09 -10.20
N ILE A 48 -21.24 -8.75 -10.20
CA ILE A 48 -22.39 -7.98 -10.67
C ILE A 48 -22.67 -8.32 -12.13
N ASP A 49 -21.66 -8.27 -13.00
CA ASP A 49 -21.81 -8.59 -14.43
C ASP A 49 -22.32 -10.02 -14.67
N THR A 50 -21.84 -10.98 -13.87
CA THR A 50 -22.32 -12.37 -13.92
C THR A 50 -23.80 -12.49 -13.57
N ILE A 51 -24.32 -11.62 -12.69
CA ILE A 51 -25.72 -11.63 -12.26
C ILE A 51 -26.61 -10.80 -13.20
N SER A 52 -26.07 -9.73 -13.80
CA SER A 52 -26.81 -8.82 -14.68
C SER A 52 -26.77 -9.18 -16.16
N ASP A 53 -26.08 -10.25 -16.56
CA ASP A 53 -25.87 -10.67 -17.96
C ASP A 53 -25.31 -9.51 -18.83
N SER A 54 -24.64 -8.55 -18.20
CA SER A 54 -23.93 -7.45 -18.86
C SER A 54 -22.44 -7.77 -18.90
N THR A 55 -21.75 -7.34 -19.96
CA THR A 55 -20.29 -7.52 -20.12
C THR A 55 -19.50 -6.25 -19.84
N HIS A 56 -20.21 -5.14 -19.62
CA HIS A 56 -19.65 -3.79 -19.71
C HIS A 56 -18.87 -3.36 -18.46
N LEU A 57 -19.13 -3.96 -17.29
CA LEU A 57 -18.45 -3.62 -16.04
C LEU A 57 -17.18 -4.46 -15.83
N GLY A 58 -17.17 -5.69 -16.34
CA GLY A 58 -16.03 -6.60 -16.40
C GLY A 58 -14.97 -6.05 -17.34
N ASP A 59 -15.35 -5.62 -18.55
CA ASP A 59 -14.45 -4.97 -19.50
C ASP A 59 -13.84 -3.68 -18.91
N PHE A 60 -14.64 -2.91 -18.15
CA PHE A 60 -14.15 -1.73 -17.44
C PHE A 60 -13.18 -2.09 -16.30
N ALA A 61 -13.47 -3.16 -15.56
CA ALA A 61 -12.61 -3.65 -14.50
C ALA A 61 -11.26 -4.12 -15.05
N GLU A 62 -11.28 -4.84 -16.17
CA GLU A 62 -10.07 -5.32 -16.85
C GLU A 62 -9.25 -4.16 -17.44
N ALA A 63 -9.89 -3.15 -18.02
CA ALA A 63 -9.20 -2.01 -18.60
C ALA A 63 -8.54 -1.07 -17.57
N TYR A 64 -9.12 -0.93 -16.37
CA TYR A 64 -8.69 0.09 -15.40
C TYR A 64 -8.19 -0.48 -14.07
N PHE A 65 -8.84 -1.51 -13.50
CA PHE A 65 -8.48 -1.99 -12.17
C PHE A 65 -7.36 -3.03 -12.19
N VAL A 66 -7.26 -3.84 -13.26
CA VAL A 66 -6.13 -4.77 -13.44
C VAL A 66 -4.80 -4.01 -13.53
N PRO A 67 -4.62 -3.01 -14.42
CA PRO A 67 -3.37 -2.25 -14.49
C PRO A 67 -3.05 -1.48 -13.20
N VAL A 68 -4.08 -0.99 -12.50
CA VAL A 68 -3.91 -0.30 -11.21
C VAL A 68 -3.44 -1.29 -10.14
N SER A 69 -3.98 -2.50 -10.10
CA SER A 69 -3.53 -3.52 -9.15
C SER A 69 -2.09 -3.98 -9.41
N GLU A 70 -1.69 -4.14 -10.68
CA GLU A 70 -0.31 -4.44 -11.07
C GLU A 70 0.65 -3.30 -10.69
N TYR A 71 0.27 -2.06 -10.96
CA TYR A 71 1.06 -0.89 -10.57
C TYR A 71 1.25 -0.80 -9.05
N LEU A 72 0.18 -1.01 -8.27
CA LEU A 72 0.26 -1.01 -6.81
C LEU A 72 1.11 -2.16 -6.28
N TRP A 73 1.10 -3.31 -6.95
CA TRP A 73 1.95 -4.45 -6.64
C TRP A 73 3.42 -4.15 -6.93
N ASP A 74 3.74 -3.59 -8.09
CA ASP A 74 5.10 -3.18 -8.45
C ASP A 74 5.64 -2.09 -7.51
N MET A 75 4.80 -1.10 -7.16
CA MET A 75 5.15 -0.11 -6.14
C MET A 75 5.46 -0.78 -4.79
N PHE A 76 4.65 -1.77 -4.38
CA PHE A 76 4.86 -2.49 -3.13
C PHE A 76 6.16 -3.29 -3.14
N LEU A 77 6.45 -4.04 -4.22
CA LEU A 77 7.71 -4.77 -4.37
C LEU A 77 8.93 -3.84 -4.38
N TRP A 78 8.82 -2.67 -5.02
CA TRP A 78 9.88 -1.66 -4.98
C TRP A 78 10.07 -1.06 -3.58
N LEU A 79 8.98 -0.85 -2.84
CA LEU A 79 8.97 -0.38 -1.45
C LEU A 79 9.41 -1.44 -0.44
N VAL A 80 9.43 -2.73 -0.79
CA VAL A 80 9.93 -3.77 0.11
C VAL A 80 10.99 -4.59 -0.62
N PRO A 81 12.22 -4.06 -0.73
CA PRO A 81 13.29 -4.75 -1.44
C PRO A 81 13.60 -6.09 -0.78
N GLY A 82 13.45 -7.19 -1.53
CA GLY A 82 13.76 -8.55 -1.08
C GLY A 82 12.55 -9.45 -0.80
N LEU A 83 11.32 -8.98 -1.05
CA LEU A 83 10.17 -9.84 -1.36
C LEU A 83 10.23 -10.30 -2.82
#